data_AF-A0A0R1ZE15-F1
#
_entry.id   AF-A0A0R1ZE15-F1
#
_cell.length_a   1.000
_cell.length_b   1.000
_cell.length_c   1.000
_cell.angle_alpha   90.00
_cell.angle_beta   90.00
_cell.angle_gamma   90.00
#
_symmetry.space_group_name_H-M   'P 1'
#
loop_
_entity.id
_entity.type
_entity.pdbx_description
1 polymer ?
#
loop_
_entity_poly.entity_id
_entity_poly.type
_entity_poly.pdbx_seq_one_letter_code
_entity_poly.pdbx_strand_id
1 'polypeptide(L)'
;MIVAFVLFILFFLTSSEGNFLPVYMLTVLISLIFFSIFQSYFLIAPTLTILGVLATCFQEILKNQNYQKSLLMIIILLVTGVVIAGIKYFIQLRQLGKYSEIVNGFSNDKLHFNEEKLRASHLSNDELSFFKTEMRKYYKDYQYLESVKIIMEHKLESYDKDLAVIHAIFNELIDSPRMLLKMNEFLYSHLKDYVDKVKAIVDLDDNVVESNEDKQLIENAKNQLATISHQFRDDFIQVTEDERNALKG
;
A
#
# COMPACT_ATOMS: atom_id res chain seq x y z
N MET A 1 14.93 -1.13 -32.54
CA MET A 1 15.86 -1.25 -33.68
C MET A 1 17.20 -0.55 -33.42
N ILE A 2 17.21 0.71 -32.96
CA ILE A 2 18.45 1.45 -32.63
C ILE A 2 19.23 0.82 -31.46
N VAL A 3 18.54 0.39 -30.40
CA VAL A 3 19.17 -0.28 -29.24
C VAL A 3 19.81 -1.62 -29.64
N ALA A 4 19.17 -2.38 -30.52
CA ALA A 4 19.72 -3.64 -31.05
C ALA A 4 20.97 -3.40 -31.91
N PHE A 5 21.01 -2.31 -32.67
CA PHE A 5 22.16 -1.93 -33.50
C PHE A 5 23.35 -1.44 -32.67
N VAL A 6 23.08 -0.71 -31.58
CA VAL A 6 24.12 -0.26 -30.62
C VAL A 6 24.69 -1.45 -29.84
N LEU A 7 23.84 -2.39 -29.41
CA LEU A 7 24.28 -3.65 -28.78
C LEU A 7 25.10 -4.52 -29.75
N PHE A 8 24.73 -4.55 -31.04
CA PHE A 8 25.46 -5.26 -32.09
C PHE A 8 26.87 -4.68 -32.34
N ILE A 9 27.01 -3.35 -32.34
CA ILE A 9 28.31 -2.68 -32.51
C ILE A 9 29.21 -2.88 -31.28
N LEU A 10 28.64 -2.81 -30.07
CA LEU A 10 29.41 -3.02 -28.84
C LEU A 10 29.79 -4.49 -28.60
N PHE A 11 28.99 -5.43 -29.11
CA PHE A 11 29.31 -6.85 -29.17
C PHE A 11 30.57 -7.13 -30.00
N PHE A 12 30.69 -6.49 -31.18
CA PHE A 12 31.83 -6.65 -32.07
C PHE A 12 33.14 -6.07 -31.51
N LEU A 13 33.04 -5.04 -30.65
CA LEU A 13 34.19 -4.37 -30.04
C LEU A 13 34.74 -5.07 -28.79
N THR A 14 33.98 -5.95 -28.14
CA THR A 14 34.32 -6.46 -26.79
C THR A 14 34.37 -7.98 -26.65
N SER A 15 33.98 -8.74 -27.67
CA SER A 15 34.08 -10.21 -27.66
C SER A 15 35.50 -10.68 -27.99
N SER A 16 36.48 -10.36 -27.14
CA SER A 16 37.80 -11.01 -27.21
C SER A 16 37.78 -12.30 -26.38
N GLU A 17 38.25 -13.40 -26.97
CA GLU A 17 38.61 -14.65 -26.28
C GLU A 17 37.47 -15.50 -25.69
N GLY A 18 36.28 -15.53 -26.30
CA GLY A 18 35.29 -16.54 -25.91
C GLY A 18 34.43 -16.19 -24.70
N ASN A 19 34.38 -14.91 -24.29
CA ASN A 19 33.69 -14.46 -23.08
C ASN A 19 32.63 -13.38 -23.37
N PHE A 20 31.41 -13.60 -22.86
CA PHE A 20 30.28 -12.66 -22.97
C PHE A 20 30.20 -11.66 -21.80
N LEU A 21 31.13 -11.71 -20.84
CA LEU A 21 31.16 -10.81 -19.68
C LEU A 21 31.16 -9.32 -20.08
N PRO A 22 31.94 -8.85 -21.07
CA PRO A 22 31.94 -7.43 -21.44
C PRO A 22 30.59 -6.96 -21.99
N VAL A 23 29.95 -7.80 -22.80
CA VAL A 23 28.62 -7.58 -23.37
C VAL A 23 27.58 -7.51 -22.26
N TYR A 24 27.65 -8.44 -21.31
CA TYR A 24 26.82 -8.43 -20.11
C TYR A 24 26.99 -7.13 -19.30
N MET A 25 28.23 -6.74 -18.97
CA MET A 25 28.49 -5.53 -18.18
C MET A 25 27.99 -4.25 -18.87
N LEU A 26 28.08 -4.19 -20.20
CA LEU A 26 27.52 -3.10 -20.97
C LEU A 26 25.98 -3.06 -20.87
N THR A 27 25.32 -4.21 -21.05
CA THR A 27 23.85 -4.28 -20.89
C THR A 27 23.41 -3.90 -19.48
N VAL A 28 24.20 -4.24 -18.45
CA VAL A 28 23.98 -3.79 -17.07
C VAL A 28 24.03 -2.26 -17.00
N LEU A 29 25.11 -1.62 -17.47
CA LEU A 29 25.27 -0.17 -17.43
C LEU A 29 24.11 0.57 -18.11
N ILE A 30 23.66 0.07 -19.26
CA ILE A 30 22.51 0.64 -19.97
C ILE A 30 21.21 0.45 -19.18
N SER A 31 20.99 -0.74 -18.60
CA SER A 31 19.78 -1.04 -17.84
C SER A 31 19.67 -0.24 -16.52
N LEU A 32 20.79 0.12 -15.90
CA LEU A 32 20.82 0.92 -14.67
C LEU A 32 20.24 2.33 -14.83
N ILE A 33 20.12 2.84 -16.06
CA ILE A 33 19.47 4.13 -16.33
C ILE A 33 17.96 4.06 -16.03
N PHE A 34 17.34 2.89 -16.22
CA PHE A 34 15.89 2.73 -16.17
C PHE A 34 15.40 1.81 -15.05
N PHE A 35 16.27 0.94 -14.53
CA PHE A 35 15.89 -0.13 -13.62
C PHE A 35 16.77 -0.19 -12.38
N SER A 36 16.19 -0.73 -11.30
CA SER A 36 16.91 -0.92 -10.04
C SER A 36 18.13 -1.82 -10.19
N ILE A 37 19.14 -1.64 -9.33
CA ILE A 37 20.39 -2.42 -9.35
C ILE A 37 20.11 -3.93 -9.42
N PHE A 38 19.17 -4.42 -8.62
CA PHE A 38 18.80 -5.84 -8.62
C PHE A 38 18.22 -6.30 -9.97
N GLN A 39 17.25 -5.56 -10.53
CA GLN A 39 16.62 -5.91 -11.81
C GLN A 39 17.61 -5.84 -12.96
N SER A 40 18.48 -4.83 -12.96
CA SER A 40 19.51 -4.60 -13.96
C SER A 40 20.50 -5.77 -14.02
N TYR A 41 21.09 -6.16 -12.87
CA TYR A 41 22.09 -7.23 -12.83
C TYR A 41 21.49 -8.64 -12.97
N PHE A 42 20.33 -8.92 -12.37
CA PHE A 42 19.87 -10.30 -12.23
C PHE A 42 18.71 -10.70 -13.15
N LEU A 43 18.05 -9.75 -13.82
CA LEU A 43 16.90 -10.06 -14.67
C LEU A 43 17.08 -9.52 -16.08
N ILE A 44 17.32 -8.21 -16.22
CA ILE A 44 17.24 -7.52 -17.51
C ILE A 44 18.50 -7.73 -18.32
N ALA A 45 19.68 -7.45 -17.76
CA ALA A 45 20.95 -7.65 -18.46
C ALA A 45 21.22 -9.12 -18.84
N PRO A 46 20.98 -10.12 -17.95
CA PRO A 46 21.13 -11.53 -18.32
C PRO A 46 20.18 -11.92 -19.47
N THR A 47 18.92 -11.49 -19.43
CA THR A 47 17.93 -11.82 -20.47
C THR A 47 18.30 -11.22 -21.81
N LEU A 48 18.67 -9.93 -21.84
CA LEU A 48 19.09 -9.26 -23.06
C LEU A 48 20.37 -9.86 -23.63
N THR A 49 21.33 -10.23 -22.77
CA THR A 49 22.58 -10.85 -23.21
C THR A 49 22.33 -12.23 -23.79
N ILE A 50 21.49 -13.06 -23.15
CA ILE A 50 21.13 -14.39 -23.67
C ILE A 50 20.43 -14.28 -25.02
N LEU A 51 19.43 -13.40 -25.15
CA LEU A 51 18.70 -13.20 -26.40
C LEU A 51 19.62 -12.68 -27.51
N GLY A 52 20.48 -11.71 -27.20
CA GLY A 52 21.45 -11.17 -28.15
C GLY A 52 22.42 -12.25 -28.64
N VAL A 53 23.02 -12.99 -27.71
CA VAL A 53 24.00 -14.04 -28.01
C VAL A 53 23.38 -15.21 -28.79
N LEU A 54 22.15 -15.62 -28.46
CA LEU A 54 21.44 -16.66 -29.23
C LEU A 54 21.06 -16.19 -30.63
N ALA A 55 20.74 -14.91 -30.82
CA ALA A 55 20.38 -14.38 -32.13
C ALA A 55 21.60 -14.22 -33.06
N THR A 56 22.77 -13.88 -32.52
CA THR A 56 23.95 -13.54 -33.33
C THR A 56 25.01 -14.64 -33.40
N CYS A 57 25.19 -15.43 -32.35
CA CYS A 57 26.37 -16.29 -32.17
C CYS A 57 26.04 -17.75 -31.85
N PHE A 58 24.82 -18.20 -32.14
CA PHE A 58 24.37 -19.57 -31.85
C PHE A 58 25.34 -20.66 -32.34
N GLN A 59 25.86 -20.53 -33.57
CA GLN A 59 26.78 -21.51 -34.15
C GLN A 59 28.15 -21.52 -33.48
N GLU A 60 28.61 -20.40 -32.93
CA GLU A 60 29.90 -20.31 -32.23
C GLU A 60 29.83 -20.90 -30.82
N ILE A 61 28.70 -20.74 -30.15
CA ILE A 61 28.42 -21.37 -28.85
C ILE A 61 28.49 -22.89 -28.95
N LEU A 62 27.98 -23.48 -30.04
CA LEU A 62 28.02 -24.92 -30.23
C LEU A 62 29.44 -25.46 -30.44
N LYS A 63 30.35 -24.64 -30.97
CA LYS A 63 31.72 -25.06 -31.33
C LYS A 63 32.75 -24.80 -30.24
N ASN A 64 32.54 -23.81 -29.37
CA ASN A 64 33.55 -23.38 -28.40
C ASN A 64 33.10 -23.59 -26.95
N GLN A 65 33.86 -24.39 -26.19
CA GLN A 65 33.58 -24.68 -24.79
C GLN A 65 33.61 -23.43 -23.87
N ASN A 66 34.40 -22.40 -24.20
CA ASN A 66 34.48 -21.20 -23.38
C ASN A 66 33.20 -20.35 -23.49
N TYR A 67 32.64 -20.24 -24.71
CA TYR A 67 31.34 -19.59 -24.91
C TYR A 67 30.20 -20.33 -24.19
N GLN A 68 30.24 -21.67 -24.16
CA GLN A 68 29.27 -22.47 -23.41
C GLN A 68 29.33 -22.18 -21.90
N LYS A 69 30.54 -22.15 -21.33
CA LYS A 69 30.74 -21.85 -19.90
C LYS A 69 30.29 -20.43 -19.54
N SER A 70 30.61 -19.45 -20.38
CA SER A 70 30.22 -18.06 -20.18
C SER A 70 28.70 -17.89 -20.24
N LEU A 71 28.03 -18.51 -21.22
CA LEU A 71 26.57 -18.54 -21.32
C LEU A 71 25.92 -19.20 -20.09
N LEU A 72 26.47 -20.33 -19.64
CA LEU A 72 25.95 -21.07 -18.49
C LEU A 72 26.04 -20.24 -17.19
N MET A 73 27.11 -19.47 -16.99
CA MET A 73 27.23 -18.54 -15.85
C MET A 73 26.13 -17.46 -15.88
N ILE A 74 25.83 -16.88 -17.05
CA ILE A 74 24.78 -15.87 -17.20
C ILE A 74 23.39 -16.48 -16.95
N ILE A 75 23.16 -17.72 -17.38
CA ILE A 75 21.92 -18.46 -17.09
C ILE A 75 21.76 -18.68 -15.59
N ILE A 76 22.83 -19.08 -14.87
CA ILE A 76 22.78 -19.24 -13.41
C ILE A 76 22.43 -17.91 -12.71
N LEU A 77 22.99 -16.79 -13.16
CA LEU A 77 22.64 -15.46 -12.63
C LEU A 77 21.16 -15.11 -12.86
N LEU A 78 20.61 -15.42 -14.04
CA LEU A 78 19.19 -15.23 -14.31
C LEU A 78 18.31 -16.09 -13.40
N VAL A 79 18.65 -17.38 -13.26
CA VAL A 79 17.88 -18.31 -12.41
C VAL A 79 17.88 -17.87 -10.95
N THR A 80 19.04 -17.46 -10.42
CA THR A 80 19.13 -16.94 -9.05
C THR A 80 18.31 -15.65 -8.88
N GLY A 81 18.33 -14.75 -9.86
CA GLY A 81 17.46 -13.57 -9.93
C GLY A 81 15.97 -13.90 -9.87
N VAL A 82 15.53 -14.84 -10.70
CA VAL A 82 14.13 -15.29 -10.75
C VAL A 82 13.70 -15.95 -9.45
N VAL A 83 14.56 -16.78 -8.83
CA VAL A 83 14.27 -17.40 -7.53
C VAL A 83 14.12 -16.34 -6.43
N ILE A 84 15.04 -15.38 -6.35
CA ILE A 84 14.96 -14.29 -5.36
C ILE A 84 13.72 -13.42 -5.59
N ALA A 85 13.43 -13.08 -6.84
CA ALA A 85 12.22 -12.33 -7.21
C ALA A 85 10.95 -13.13 -6.86
N GLY A 86 10.93 -14.43 -7.13
CA GLY A 86 9.84 -15.33 -6.79
C GLY A 86 9.63 -15.48 -5.29
N ILE A 87 10.71 -15.58 -4.49
CA ILE A 87 10.65 -15.57 -3.03
C ILE A 87 10.13 -14.24 -2.51
N LYS A 88 10.63 -13.10 -3.02
CA LYS A 88 10.12 -11.78 -2.66
C LYS A 88 8.64 -11.63 -3.00
N TYR A 89 8.24 -12.06 -4.19
CA TYR A 89 6.85 -12.04 -4.64
C TYR A 89 5.99 -12.97 -3.79
N PHE A 90 6.47 -14.15 -3.41
CA PHE A 90 5.77 -15.09 -2.54
C PHE A 90 5.65 -14.57 -1.11
N ILE A 91 6.70 -13.95 -0.57
CA ILE A 91 6.67 -13.28 0.72
C ILE A 91 5.69 -12.10 0.66
N GLN A 92 5.72 -11.31 -0.41
CA GLN A 92 4.74 -10.24 -0.64
C GLN A 92 3.32 -10.80 -0.75
N LEU A 93 3.07 -11.91 -1.46
CA LEU A 93 1.77 -12.57 -1.54
C LEU A 93 1.30 -13.11 -0.19
N ARG A 94 2.21 -13.68 0.60
CA ARG A 94 1.91 -14.23 1.93
C ARG A 94 1.69 -13.12 2.95
N GLN A 95 2.41 -12.01 2.81
CA GLN A 95 2.17 -10.78 3.53
C GLN A 95 0.85 -10.16 3.05
N LEU A 96 0.54 -10.12 1.76
CA LEU A 96 -0.77 -9.69 1.27
C LEU A 96 -1.88 -10.61 1.79
N GLY A 97 -1.68 -11.91 1.99
CA GLY A 97 -2.66 -12.78 2.65
C GLY A 97 -2.89 -12.44 4.13
N LYS A 98 -1.81 -12.25 4.90
CA LYS A 98 -1.89 -11.93 6.35
C LYS A 98 -2.21 -10.46 6.66
N TYR A 99 -1.82 -9.56 5.77
CA TYR A 99 -2.08 -8.14 5.86
C TYR A 99 -3.33 -7.76 5.08
N SER A 100 -3.88 -8.53 4.13
CA SER A 100 -5.18 -8.19 3.52
C SER A 100 -6.32 -8.25 4.54
N GLU A 101 -6.24 -9.09 5.56
CA GLU A 101 -7.20 -9.04 6.68
C GLU A 101 -7.05 -7.76 7.52
N ILE A 102 -5.88 -7.12 7.52
CA ILE A 102 -5.54 -5.92 8.32
C ILE A 102 -5.52 -4.63 7.45
N VAL A 103 -5.39 -4.75 6.13
CA VAL A 103 -5.12 -3.70 5.12
C VAL A 103 -6.22 -3.66 4.05
N ASN A 104 -7.06 -4.68 3.86
CA ASN A 104 -8.34 -4.51 3.14
C ASN A 104 -9.35 -3.68 3.93
N GLY A 105 -9.08 -3.38 5.19
CA GLY A 105 -9.72 -2.23 5.81
C GLY A 105 -9.20 -0.91 5.18
N PHE A 106 -7.91 -0.76 4.94
CA PHE A 106 -7.29 0.50 4.50
C PHE A 106 -7.28 0.72 2.97
N SER A 107 -8.09 -0.03 2.21
CA SER A 107 -8.22 0.15 0.76
C SER A 107 -9.41 1.06 0.46
N ASN A 108 -9.11 2.31 0.10
CA ASN A 108 -9.98 3.19 -0.67
C ASN A 108 -10.80 2.39 -1.70
N ASP A 109 -12.10 2.20 -1.43
CA ASP A 109 -13.17 2.84 -2.20
C ASP A 109 -14.57 2.27 -1.89
N LYS A 110 -14.72 1.19 -1.10
CA LYS A 110 -16.06 0.66 -0.77
C LYS A 110 -16.07 0.09 0.65
N LEU A 111 -16.92 0.65 1.51
CA LEU A 111 -17.36 -0.02 2.73
C LEU A 111 -17.86 -1.42 2.36
N HIS A 112 -17.06 -2.45 2.64
CA HIS A 112 -17.35 -3.83 2.26
C HIS A 112 -18.06 -4.54 3.41
N PHE A 113 -19.36 -4.73 3.26
CA PHE A 113 -20.13 -5.51 4.23
C PHE A 113 -19.85 -7.00 4.04
N ASN A 114 -19.45 -7.68 5.12
CA ASN A 114 -19.37 -9.13 5.13
C ASN A 114 -20.79 -9.72 5.26
N GLU A 115 -21.38 -10.17 4.15
CA GLU A 115 -22.74 -10.71 4.12
C GLU A 115 -22.92 -11.96 5.01
N GLU A 116 -21.86 -12.71 5.31
CA GLU A 116 -21.92 -13.85 6.22
C GLU A 116 -22.08 -13.41 7.68
N LYS A 117 -21.27 -12.44 8.12
CA LYS A 117 -21.37 -11.84 9.47
C LYS A 117 -22.69 -11.08 9.65
N LEU A 118 -23.14 -10.37 8.61
CA LEU A 118 -24.45 -9.72 8.61
C LEU A 118 -25.60 -10.73 8.80
N ARG A 119 -25.57 -11.87 8.11
CA ARG A 119 -26.57 -12.93 8.32
C ARG A 119 -26.48 -13.55 9.71
N ALA A 120 -25.27 -13.72 10.24
CA ALA A 120 -25.04 -14.23 11.60
C ALA A 120 -25.48 -13.25 12.70
N SER A 121 -25.68 -11.97 12.40
CA SER A 121 -26.08 -10.94 13.37
C SER A 121 -27.52 -11.09 13.89
N HIS A 122 -28.34 -11.99 13.34
CA HIS A 122 -29.77 -12.17 13.68
C HIS A 122 -30.63 -10.89 13.61
N LEU A 123 -30.16 -9.84 12.93
CA LEU A 123 -30.95 -8.65 12.64
C LEU A 123 -32.00 -8.98 11.57
N SER A 124 -33.17 -8.34 11.66
CA SER A 124 -34.17 -8.35 10.60
C SER A 124 -33.64 -7.67 9.34
N ASN A 125 -34.28 -7.92 8.19
CA ASN A 125 -33.90 -7.29 6.92
C ASN A 125 -33.99 -5.75 6.99
N ASP A 126 -34.96 -5.22 7.73
CA ASP A 126 -35.14 -3.78 7.91
C ASP A 126 -34.03 -3.18 8.77
N GLU A 127 -33.64 -3.85 9.85
CA GLU A 127 -32.51 -3.45 10.69
C GLU A 127 -31.18 -3.52 9.94
N LEU A 128 -30.97 -4.55 9.11
CA LEU A 128 -29.79 -4.67 8.25
C LEU A 128 -29.74 -3.54 7.21
N SER A 129 -30.88 -3.18 6.62
CA SER A 129 -30.97 -2.07 5.66
C SER A 129 -30.66 -0.72 6.33
N PHE A 130 -31.22 -0.50 7.53
CA PHE A 130 -30.92 0.67 8.36
C PHE A 130 -29.43 0.74 8.70
N PHE A 131 -28.85 -0.36 9.19
CA PHE A 131 -27.42 -0.48 9.50
C PHE A 131 -26.55 -0.14 8.28
N LYS A 132 -26.82 -0.77 7.11
CA LYS A 132 -26.06 -0.50 5.88
C LYS A 132 -26.14 0.97 5.47
N THR A 133 -27.28 1.61 5.70
CA THR A 133 -27.51 3.02 5.35
C THR A 133 -26.75 3.95 6.30
N GLU A 134 -26.86 3.75 7.60
CA GLU A 134 -26.16 4.58 8.60
C GLU A 134 -24.65 4.42 8.48
N MET A 135 -24.14 3.19 8.31
CA MET A 135 -22.71 2.96 8.12
C MET A 135 -22.18 3.67 6.88
N ARG A 136 -22.88 3.59 5.75
CA ARG A 136 -22.49 4.32 4.53
C ARG A 136 -22.52 5.83 4.70
N LYS A 137 -23.46 6.35 5.50
CA LYS A 137 -23.57 7.78 5.77
C LYS A 137 -22.35 8.28 6.54
N TYR A 138 -21.99 7.64 7.65
CA TYR A 138 -20.85 8.06 8.48
C TYR A 138 -19.49 7.70 7.88
N TYR A 139 -19.41 6.64 7.08
CA TYR A 139 -18.18 6.28 6.39
C TYR A 139 -17.72 7.37 5.40
N LYS A 140 -18.64 8.18 4.86
CA LYS A 140 -18.26 9.33 4.02
C LYS A 140 -17.46 10.38 4.79
N ASP A 141 -17.73 10.54 6.09
CA ASP A 141 -16.98 11.45 6.93
C ASP A 141 -15.53 10.94 7.12
N TYR A 142 -15.36 9.64 7.31
CA TYR A 142 -14.03 9.01 7.28
C TYR A 142 -13.33 9.20 5.92
N GLN A 143 -14.01 9.00 4.80
CA GLN A 143 -13.45 9.22 3.47
C GLN A 143 -12.98 10.67 3.26
N TYR A 144 -13.72 11.64 3.80
CA TYR A 144 -13.29 13.04 3.79
C TYR A 144 -12.00 13.22 4.59
N LEU A 145 -11.91 12.67 5.81
CA LEU A 145 -10.69 12.75 6.62
C LEU A 145 -9.49 12.11 5.91
N GLU A 146 -9.69 10.97 5.25
CA GLU A 146 -8.66 10.33 4.43
C GLU A 146 -8.20 11.22 3.26
N SER A 147 -9.11 11.94 2.61
CA SER A 147 -8.77 12.83 1.49
C SER A 147 -7.90 14.03 1.88
N VAL A 148 -8.00 14.51 3.12
CA VAL A 148 -7.22 15.65 3.64
C VAL A 148 -6.01 15.23 4.46
N LYS A 149 -5.71 13.92 4.48
CA LYS A 149 -4.65 13.32 5.29
C LYS A 149 -3.29 13.98 5.16
N ILE A 150 -2.84 14.21 3.93
CA ILE A 150 -1.54 14.83 3.64
C ILE A 150 -1.43 16.23 4.29
N ILE A 151 -2.52 17.00 4.27
CA ILE A 151 -2.55 18.36 4.85
C ILE A 151 -2.51 18.28 6.37
N MET A 152 -3.28 17.36 6.95
CA MET A 152 -3.47 17.26 8.39
C MET A 152 -2.33 16.58 9.13
N GLU A 153 -1.62 15.62 8.54
CA GLU A 153 -0.43 14.99 9.14
C GLU A 153 0.64 16.01 9.51
N HIS A 154 0.81 17.05 8.69
CA HIS A 154 1.77 18.13 8.96
C HIS A 154 1.30 19.09 10.06
N LYS A 155 0.01 19.06 10.42
CA LYS A 155 -0.60 19.98 11.40
C LYS A 155 -0.88 19.31 12.74
N LEU A 156 -1.10 17.99 12.76
CA LEU A 156 -1.45 17.21 13.94
C LEU A 156 -0.74 15.85 13.92
N GLU A 157 0.21 15.66 14.84
CA GLU A 157 1.02 14.42 14.92
C GLU A 157 0.19 13.16 15.21
N SER A 158 -0.99 13.30 15.85
CA SER A 158 -1.87 12.16 16.14
C SER A 158 -2.77 11.77 14.97
N TYR A 159 -2.84 12.58 13.90
CA TYR A 159 -3.86 12.45 12.87
C TYR A 159 -3.89 11.06 12.22
N ASP A 160 -2.72 10.52 11.90
CA ASP A 160 -2.57 9.17 11.35
C ASP A 160 -3.12 8.08 12.27
N LYS A 161 -2.88 8.23 13.58
CA LYS A 161 -3.36 7.29 14.59
C LYS A 161 -4.87 7.41 14.77
N ASP A 162 -5.38 8.63 14.75
CA ASP A 162 -6.82 8.90 14.87
C ASP A 162 -7.58 8.28 13.68
N LEU A 163 -7.09 8.47 12.45
CA LEU A 163 -7.63 7.82 11.26
C LEU A 163 -7.63 6.29 11.40
N ALA A 164 -6.53 5.70 11.87
CA ALA A 164 -6.43 4.26 12.05
C ALA A 164 -7.44 3.73 13.08
N VAL A 165 -7.68 4.48 14.17
CA VAL A 165 -8.66 4.10 15.20
C VAL A 165 -10.09 4.25 14.67
N ILE A 166 -10.44 5.37 14.03
CA ILE A 166 -11.76 5.60 13.42
C ILE A 166 -12.08 4.45 12.46
N HIS A 167 -11.13 4.11 11.60
CA HIS A 167 -11.27 3.03 10.64
C HIS A 167 -11.43 1.65 11.31
N ALA A 168 -10.68 1.38 12.38
CA ALA A 168 -10.84 0.15 13.17
C ALA A 168 -12.23 0.06 13.81
N ILE A 169 -12.80 1.17 14.31
CA ILE A 169 -14.18 1.22 14.83
C ILE A 169 -15.18 0.87 13.73
N PHE A 170 -15.01 1.39 12.51
CA PHE A 170 -15.88 1.04 11.38
C PHE A 170 -15.81 -0.44 11.02
N ASN A 171 -14.62 -1.04 11.01
CA ASN A 171 -14.48 -2.48 10.75
C ASN A 171 -15.15 -3.33 11.82
N GLU A 172 -14.95 -2.98 13.10
CA GLU A 172 -15.62 -3.69 14.19
C GLU A 172 -17.14 -3.56 14.09
N LEU A 173 -17.67 -2.38 13.72
CA LEU A 173 -19.10 -2.21 13.50
C LEU A 173 -19.64 -3.05 12.34
N ILE A 174 -18.88 -3.21 11.25
CA ILE A 174 -19.25 -4.10 10.12
C ILE A 174 -19.30 -5.56 10.58
N ASP A 175 -18.36 -5.95 11.42
CA ASP A 175 -18.23 -7.31 11.91
C ASP A 175 -19.23 -7.64 13.03
N SER A 176 -19.60 -6.63 13.81
CA SER A 176 -20.51 -6.70 14.95
C SER A 176 -21.66 -5.67 14.82
N PRO A 177 -22.60 -5.83 13.86
CA PRO A 177 -23.65 -4.84 13.58
C PRO A 177 -24.54 -4.47 14.79
N ARG A 178 -24.66 -5.37 15.76
CA ARG A 178 -25.43 -5.15 17.00
C ARG A 178 -24.86 -4.03 17.87
N MET A 179 -23.57 -3.73 17.72
CA MET A 179 -22.88 -2.68 18.46
C MET A 179 -23.24 -1.27 17.97
N LEU A 180 -23.93 -1.13 16.83
CA LEU A 180 -24.31 0.16 16.27
C LEU A 180 -25.02 1.07 17.29
N LEU A 181 -25.96 0.50 18.07
CA LEU A 181 -26.71 1.27 19.07
C LEU A 181 -25.84 1.76 20.23
N LYS A 182 -24.80 1.00 20.59
CA LYS A 182 -23.83 1.39 21.63
C LYS A 182 -22.86 2.46 21.13
N MET A 183 -22.64 2.56 19.81
CA MET A 183 -21.72 3.49 19.17
C MET A 183 -22.39 4.79 18.71
N ASN A 184 -23.51 5.17 19.33
CA ASN A 184 -24.21 6.41 18.98
C ASN A 184 -23.36 7.66 19.26
N GLU A 185 -22.66 7.73 20.40
CA GLU A 185 -21.82 8.89 20.74
C GLU A 185 -20.69 9.07 19.73
N PHE A 186 -20.02 7.97 19.35
CA PHE A 186 -19.03 7.98 18.29
C PHE A 186 -19.60 8.51 16.96
N LEU A 187 -20.68 7.89 16.45
CA LEU A 187 -21.22 8.19 15.12
C LEU A 187 -21.82 9.60 15.03
N TYR A 188 -22.57 10.02 16.05
CA TYR A 188 -23.35 11.27 15.99
C TYR A 188 -22.63 12.47 16.61
N SER A 189 -21.68 12.27 17.52
CA SER A 189 -20.95 13.36 18.19
C SER A 189 -19.47 13.32 17.86
N HIS A 190 -18.71 12.33 18.37
CA HIS A 190 -17.24 12.40 18.34
C HIS A 190 -16.69 12.47 16.92
N LEU A 191 -17.16 11.61 16.01
CA LEU A 191 -16.73 11.62 14.61
C LEU A 191 -17.12 12.93 13.92
N LYS A 192 -18.35 13.37 14.12
CA LYS A 192 -18.86 14.62 13.53
C LYS A 192 -18.06 15.83 14.00
N ASP A 193 -17.82 15.93 15.30
CA ASP A 193 -17.08 17.04 15.91
C ASP A 193 -15.63 17.05 15.41
N TYR A 194 -15.01 15.88 15.29
CA TYR A 194 -13.67 15.75 14.71
C TYR A 194 -13.62 16.26 13.28
N VAL A 195 -14.58 15.82 12.44
CA VAL A 195 -14.67 16.22 11.04
C VAL A 195 -14.90 17.71 10.88
N ASP A 196 -15.79 18.30 11.68
CA ASP A 196 -16.07 19.74 11.63
C ASP A 196 -14.84 20.56 12.03
N LYS A 197 -14.03 20.09 12.98
CA LYS A 197 -12.77 20.75 13.38
C LYS A 197 -11.69 20.60 12.32
N VAL A 198 -11.57 19.43 11.69
CA VAL A 198 -10.65 19.23 10.56
C VAL A 198 -11.02 20.12 9.38
N LYS A 199 -12.31 20.20 9.02
CA LYS A 199 -12.81 21.14 8.00
C LYS A 199 -12.42 22.57 8.31
N ALA A 200 -12.67 23.02 9.54
CA ALA A 200 -12.30 24.37 9.95
C ALA A 200 -10.78 24.63 9.82
N ILE A 201 -9.92 23.66 10.14
CA ILE A 201 -8.46 23.81 9.97
C ILE A 201 -8.09 23.87 8.49
N VAL A 202 -8.67 23.02 7.65
CA VAL A 202 -8.40 22.99 6.21
C VAL A 202 -8.88 24.29 5.54
N ASP A 203 -10.10 24.74 5.86
CA ASP A 203 -10.68 25.98 5.33
C ASP A 203 -9.85 27.22 5.73
N LEU A 204 -9.28 27.23 6.93
CA LEU A 204 -8.40 28.30 7.39
C LEU A 204 -7.00 28.23 6.77
N ASP A 205 -6.52 27.05 6.39
CA ASP A 205 -5.24 26.86 5.70
C ASP A 205 -5.28 27.34 4.24
N ASP A 206 -6.44 27.22 3.60
CA ASP A 206 -6.66 27.70 2.23
C ASP A 206 -6.76 29.24 2.13
N ASN A 207 -6.78 29.95 3.27
CA ASN A 207 -6.84 31.42 3.27
C ASN A 207 -5.48 32.06 2.95
N VAL A 208 -5.47 32.90 1.91
CA VAL A 208 -4.26 33.61 1.40
C VAL A 208 -3.71 34.65 2.40
N VAL A 209 -4.51 35.09 3.37
CA VAL A 209 -4.12 36.06 4.40
C VAL A 209 -4.42 35.47 5.78
N GLU A 210 -3.39 34.94 6.43
CA GLU A 210 -3.48 34.44 7.81
C GLU A 210 -3.54 35.61 8.81
N SER A 211 -4.65 35.77 9.53
CA SER A 211 -4.71 36.66 10.68
C SER A 211 -4.18 35.98 11.95
N ASN A 212 -3.80 36.77 12.97
CA ASN A 212 -3.43 36.22 14.27
C ASN A 212 -4.60 35.52 14.97
N GLU A 213 -5.84 35.89 14.65
CA GLU A 213 -7.06 35.27 15.16
C GLU A 213 -7.24 33.86 14.55
N ASP A 214 -6.95 33.69 13.26
CA ASP A 214 -7.00 32.38 12.58
C ASP A 214 -6.02 31.38 13.20
N LYS A 215 -4.82 31.85 13.58
CA LYS A 215 -3.82 31.02 14.26
C LYS A 215 -4.31 30.53 15.63
N GLN A 216 -4.99 31.39 16.39
CA GLN A 216 -5.57 30.99 17.67
C GLN A 216 -6.74 30.01 17.48
N LEU A 217 -7.56 30.18 16.45
CA LEU A 217 -8.64 29.25 16.11
C LEU A 217 -8.09 27.87 15.73
N ILE A 218 -7.01 27.82 14.94
CA ILE A 218 -6.34 26.56 14.58
C ILE A 218 -5.78 25.87 15.82
N GLU A 219 -5.08 26.57 16.70
CA GLU A 219 -4.52 25.96 17.91
C GLU A 219 -5.61 25.47 18.88
N ASN A 220 -6.71 26.23 19.03
CA ASN A 220 -7.86 25.78 19.81
C ASN A 220 -8.51 24.53 19.19
N ALA A 221 -8.66 24.48 17.86
CA ALA A 221 -9.18 23.31 17.17
C ALA A 221 -8.27 22.09 17.35
N LYS A 222 -6.94 22.24 17.28
CA LYS A 222 -5.98 21.16 17.56
C LYS A 222 -6.11 20.61 18.97
N ASN A 223 -6.26 21.48 19.98
CA ASN A 223 -6.43 21.05 21.37
C ASN A 223 -7.74 20.27 21.57
N GLN A 224 -8.81 20.69 20.90
CA GLN A 224 -10.08 19.96 20.90
C GLN A 224 -9.96 18.62 20.17
N LEU A 225 -9.26 18.57 19.03
CA LEU A 225 -8.98 17.32 18.30
C LEU A 225 -8.20 16.32 19.17
N ALA A 226 -7.23 16.79 19.96
CA ALA A 226 -6.51 15.94 20.91
C ALA A 226 -7.46 15.33 21.97
N THR A 227 -8.46 16.09 22.42
CA THR A 227 -9.47 15.61 23.37
C THR A 227 -10.35 14.54 22.73
N ILE A 228 -10.80 14.78 21.49
CA ILE A 228 -11.62 13.82 20.74
C ILE A 228 -10.83 12.56 20.37
N SER A 229 -9.52 12.68 20.08
CA SER A 229 -8.61 11.54 19.88
C SER A 229 -8.59 10.59 21.08
N HIS A 230 -8.67 11.11 22.31
CA HIS A 230 -8.81 10.28 23.49
C HIS A 230 -10.16 9.56 23.54
N GLN A 231 -11.26 10.25 23.19
CA GLN A 231 -12.60 9.66 23.15
C GLN A 231 -12.70 8.50 22.15
N PHE A 232 -12.02 8.59 21.00
CA PHE A 232 -11.96 7.48 20.04
C PHE A 232 -11.35 6.20 20.59
N ARG A 233 -10.43 6.30 21.56
CA ARG A 233 -9.87 5.11 22.21
C ARG A 233 -10.91 4.44 23.09
N ASP A 234 -11.71 5.22 23.79
CA ASP A 234 -12.79 4.71 24.63
C ASP A 234 -13.90 4.09 23.76
N ASP A 235 -14.23 4.75 22.65
CA ASP A 235 -15.15 4.22 21.62
C ASP A 235 -14.65 2.87 21.06
N PHE A 236 -13.34 2.75 20.79
CA PHE A 236 -12.75 1.50 20.32
C PHE A 236 -12.83 0.37 21.37
N ILE A 237 -12.62 0.71 22.65
CA ILE A 237 -12.79 -0.22 23.77
C ILE A 237 -14.25 -0.67 23.90
N GLN A 238 -15.20 0.21 23.61
CA GLN A 238 -16.62 -0.07 23.66
C GLN A 238 -17.07 -0.97 22.50
N VAL A 239 -16.65 -0.67 21.27
CA VAL A 239 -17.06 -1.46 20.09
C VAL A 239 -16.50 -2.89 20.11
N THR A 240 -15.31 -3.10 20.70
CA THR A 240 -14.67 -4.42 20.86
C THR A 240 -15.14 -5.19 22.11
N GLU A 241 -16.16 -4.70 22.83
CA GLU A 241 -16.63 -5.34 24.06
C GLU A 241 -17.08 -6.80 23.85
N ASP A 242 -17.82 -7.06 22.77
CA ASP A 242 -18.36 -8.39 22.48
C ASP A 242 -17.25 -9.41 22.17
N GLU A 243 -16.24 -9.03 21.36
CA GLU A 243 -15.08 -9.89 21.08
C GLU A 243 -14.28 -10.20 22.35
N ARG A 244 -14.01 -9.19 23.19
CA ARG A 244 -13.24 -9.39 24.43
C ARG A 244 -13.98 -10.27 25.43
N ASN A 245 -15.31 -10.20 25.46
CA ASN A 245 -16.11 -11.08 26.33
C ASN A 245 -16.13 -12.52 25.79
N ALA A 246 -16.16 -12.71 24.46
CA ALA A 246 -16.06 -14.02 23.84
C ALA A 246 -14.70 -14.70 24.09
N LEU A 247 -13.61 -13.94 24.21
CA LEU A 247 -12.27 -14.46 24.52
C LEU A 247 -12.05 -14.83 26.00
N LYS A 248 -12.94 -14.40 26.90
CA LYS A 248 -12.86 -14.67 28.35
C LYS A 248 -13.71 -15.87 28.79
N GLY A 249 -14.61 -16.35 27.94
CA GLY A 249 -15.45 -17.54 28.18
C GLY A 249 -14.81 -18.80 27.63
#